data_AF-A0AAW6E568-F1
#
_entry.id   AF-A0AAW6E568-F1
#
_cell.length_a   1.000
_cell.length_b   1.000
_cell.length_c   1.000
_cell.angle_alpha   90.00
_cell.angle_beta   90.00
_cell.angle_gamma   90.00
#
_symmetry.space_group_name_H-M   'P 1'
#
loop_
_entity.id
_entity.type
_entity.pdbx_description
1 polymer ?
#
loop_
_entity_poly.entity_id
_entity_poly.type
_entity_poly.pdbx_seq_one_letter_code
_entity_poly.pdbx_strand_id
1 'polypeptide(L)'
;MRSPDIEMAVRLYYEKPEITNSDIKELFGTGETQTIKIKKAVKEEMAKRGVKSWLPHSVNTEIAYEVWGIDIDNFEKRLKKLRTLYGKDVRK
;
A
#
# COMPACT_ATOMS: atom_id res chain seq x y z
N MET A 1 -13.04 4.59 -4.97
CA MET A 1 -11.82 3.93 -4.50
C MET A 1 -12.21 3.12 -3.28
N ARG A 2 -11.92 1.82 -3.23
CA ARG A 2 -12.18 1.03 -2.03
C ARG A 2 -11.12 1.38 -0.98
N SER A 3 -11.48 1.37 0.30
CA SER A 3 -10.48 1.47 1.37
C SER A 3 -9.51 0.30 1.26
N PRO A 4 -8.19 0.53 1.36
CA PRO A 4 -7.22 -0.54 1.27
C PRO A 4 -7.43 -1.59 2.36
N ASP A 5 -7.30 -2.86 1.98
CA ASP A 5 -7.33 -3.96 2.93
C ASP A 5 -6.13 -3.82 3.89
N ILE A 6 -6.40 -3.86 5.20
CA ILE A 6 -5.41 -3.57 6.24
C ILE A 6 -4.29 -4.61 6.22
N GLU A 7 -4.63 -5.89 6.03
CA GLU A 7 -3.62 -6.96 5.98
C GLU A 7 -2.79 -6.86 4.71
N MET A 8 -3.43 -6.60 3.56
CA MET A 8 -2.72 -6.41 2.29
C MET A 8 -1.77 -5.21 2.34
N ALA A 9 -2.21 -4.08 2.90
CA ALA A 9 -1.39 -2.88 3.03
C ALA A 9 -0.16 -3.15 3.91
N VAL A 10 -0.34 -3.75 5.08
CA VAL A 10 0.79 -4.07 5.97
C VAL A 10 1.75 -5.05 5.29
N ARG A 11 1.22 -6.08 4.64
CA ARG A 11 2.03 -7.07 3.93
C ARG A 11 2.85 -6.45 2.80
N LEU A 12 2.22 -5.66 1.92
CA LEU A 12 2.90 -5.03 0.79
C LEU A 12 3.99 -4.06 1.26
N TYR A 13 3.76 -3.32 2.35
CA TYR A 13 4.73 -2.39 2.91
C TYR A 13 6.05 -3.09 3.30
N TYR A 14 5.96 -4.25 3.94
CA TYR A 14 7.14 -4.99 4.40
C TYR A 14 7.74 -5.95 3.37
N GLU A 15 6.93 -6.51 2.47
CA GLU A 15 7.41 -7.46 1.46
C GLU A 15 8.06 -6.77 0.26
N LYS A 16 7.61 -5.56 -0.10
CA LYS A 16 8.00 -4.92 -1.35
C LYS A 16 8.57 -3.52 -1.10
N PRO A 17 9.84 -3.26 -1.45
CA PRO A 17 10.39 -1.90 -1.41
C PRO A 17 9.81 -1.01 -2.53
N GLU A 18 9.20 -1.60 -3.56
CA GLU A 18 8.51 -0.89 -4.63
C GLU A 18 7.16 -1.51 -4.98
N ILE A 19 6.16 -0.65 -5.19
CA ILE A 19 4.79 -1.02 -5.54
C ILE A 19 4.59 -0.93 -7.06
N THR A 20 4.03 -1.99 -7.65
CA THR A 20 3.70 -2.05 -9.09
C THR A 20 2.24 -1.67 -9.36
N ASN A 21 1.87 -1.55 -10.64
CA ASN A 21 0.48 -1.35 -11.05
C ASN A 21 -0.46 -2.45 -10.55
N SER A 22 0.00 -3.71 -10.54
CA SER A 22 -0.80 -4.84 -10.09
C SER A 22 -1.10 -4.74 -8.59
N ASP A 23 -0.10 -4.35 -7.81
CA ASP A 23 -0.24 -4.14 -6.36
C ASP A 23 -1.21 -2.99 -6.05
N ILE A 24 -1.15 -1.88 -6.81
CA ILE A 24 -2.12 -0.77 -6.65
C ILE A 24 -3.54 -1.23 -6.98
N LYS A 25 -3.72 -2.03 -8.03
CA LYS A 25 -5.03 -2.60 -8.40
C LYS A 25 -5.57 -3.49 -7.29
N GLU A 26 -4.72 -4.34 -6.72
CA GLU A 26 -5.09 -5.25 -5.63
C GLU A 26 -5.41 -4.47 -4.34
N LEU A 27 -4.59 -3.48 -4.01
CA LEU A 27 -4.73 -2.68 -2.79
C LEU A 27 -6.00 -1.82 -2.80
N PHE A 28 -6.32 -1.16 -3.91
CA PHE A 28 -7.45 -0.21 -3.96
C PHE A 28 -8.68 -0.72 -4.72
N GLY A 29 -8.60 -1.90 -5.35
CA GLY A 29 -9.67 -2.46 -6.18
C GLY A 29 -10.04 -1.57 -7.37
N THR A 30 -9.05 -0.88 -7.96
CA THR A 30 -9.30 0.14 -9.00
C THR A 30 -9.09 -0.38 -10.41
N GLY A 31 -9.82 0.22 -11.37
CA GLY A 31 -9.55 0.02 -12.80
C GLY A 31 -8.21 0.63 -13.25
N GLU A 32 -7.83 0.36 -14.50
CA GLU A 32 -6.54 0.75 -15.07
C GLU A 32 -6.30 2.27 -15.08
N THR A 33 -7.27 3.05 -15.53
CA THR A 33 -7.16 4.52 -15.58
C THR A 33 -6.95 5.13 -14.18
N GLN A 34 -7.63 4.61 -13.16
CA GLN A 34 -7.46 5.06 -11.78
C GLN A 34 -6.10 4.65 -11.23
N THR A 35 -5.65 3.43 -11.50
CA THR A 35 -4.31 2.94 -11.14
C THR A 35 -3.21 3.87 -11.65
N ILE A 36 -3.32 4.32 -12.90
CA ILE A 36 -2.35 5.25 -13.52
C ILE A 36 -2.36 6.60 -12.79
N LYS A 37 -3.54 7.15 -12.46
CA LYS A 37 -3.65 8.43 -11.72
C LYS A 37 -3.04 8.34 -10.32
N ILE A 38 -3.37 7.28 -9.58
CA ILE A 38 -2.84 7.02 -8.23
C ILE A 38 -1.31 6.92 -8.28
N LYS A 39 -0.78 6.17 -9.24
CA LYS A 39 0.67 6.05 -9.44
C LYS A 39 1.33 7.37 -9.83
N LYS A 40 0.68 8.18 -10.68
CA LYS A 40 1.23 9.46 -11.16
C LYS A 40 1.50 10.41 -10.00
N ALA A 41 0.58 10.50 -9.05
CA ALA A 41 0.76 11.33 -7.84
C ALA A 41 2.01 10.92 -7.06
N VAL A 42 2.25 9.61 -6.90
CA VAL A 42 3.45 9.11 -6.22
C VAL A 42 4.71 9.42 -7.03
N LYS A 43 4.69 9.25 -8.35
CA LYS A 43 5.84 9.59 -9.21
C LYS A 43 6.20 11.07 -9.18
N GLU A 44 5.21 11.94 -9.11
CA GLU A 44 5.43 13.38 -8.96
C GLU A 44 6.15 13.68 -7.63
N GLU A 45 5.76 13.02 -6.55
CA GLU A 45 6.43 13.18 -5.25
C GLU A 45 7.84 12.58 -5.23
N MET A 46 8.04 11.41 -5.83
CA MET A 46 9.37 10.82 -6.03
C MET A 46 10.29 11.76 -6.82
N ALA A 47 9.78 12.39 -7.87
CA ALA A 47 10.54 13.34 -8.68
C ALA A 47 10.95 14.58 -7.89
N LYS A 48 10.07 15.13 -7.05
CA LYS A 48 10.41 16.26 -6.16
C LYS A 48 11.52 15.90 -5.17
N ARG A 49 11.55 14.65 -4.69
CA ARG A 49 12.53 14.15 -3.71
C ARG A 49 13.79 13.58 -4.34
N GLY A 50 13.87 13.55 -5.68
CA GLY A 50 15.00 12.96 -6.40
C GLY A 50 15.11 11.43 -6.26
N VAL A 51 14.05 10.75 -5.84
CA VAL A 51 14.03 9.29 -5.67
C VAL A 51 13.69 8.64 -7.01
N LYS A 52 14.51 7.67 -7.43
CA LYS A 52 14.28 6.89 -8.65
C LYS A 52 13.69 5.52 -8.30
N SER A 53 12.89 4.99 -9.20
CA SER A 53 12.47 3.59 -9.14
C SER A 53 13.57 2.68 -9.67
N TRP A 54 13.79 1.55 -9.02
CA TRP A 54 14.63 0.43 -9.46
C TRP A 54 13.95 -0.38 -10.55
N LEU A 55 12.65 -0.65 -10.41
CA LEU A 55 11.89 -1.41 -11.39
C LEU A 55 11.18 -0.50 -12.40
N PRO A 56 11.05 -0.94 -13.66
CA PRO A 56 10.19 -0.28 -14.62
C PRO A 56 8.75 -0.24 -14.12
N HIS A 57 8.10 0.91 -14.30
CA HIS A 57 6.68 1.13 -13.98
C HIS A 57 6.27 0.98 -12.50
N SER A 58 7.22 0.86 -11.57
CA SER A 58 7.00 0.85 -10.12
C SER A 58 7.14 2.23 -9.48
N VAL A 59 6.78 2.32 -8.21
CA VAL A 59 7.01 3.49 -7.33
C VAL A 59 7.54 3.01 -5.98
N ASN A 60 8.34 3.84 -5.30
CA ASN A 60 8.84 3.53 -3.97
C ASN A 60 7.67 3.38 -2.98
N THR A 61 7.72 2.32 -2.16
CA THR A 61 6.63 1.96 -1.25
C THR A 61 6.40 2.98 -0.15
N GLU A 62 7.44 3.50 0.48
CA GLU A 62 7.31 4.47 1.58
C GLU A 62 6.65 5.77 1.09
N ILE A 63 7.15 6.31 -0.03
CA ILE A 63 6.59 7.52 -0.64
C ILE A 63 5.16 7.28 -1.11
N ALA A 64 4.86 6.07 -1.62
CA ALA A 64 3.51 5.73 -2.04
C ALA A 64 2.53 5.79 -0.86
N TYR A 65 2.89 5.20 0.27
CA TYR A 65 2.03 5.16 1.45
C TYR A 65 1.81 6.56 2.03
N GLU A 66 2.85 7.39 2.06
CA GLU A 66 2.73 8.79 2.46
C GLU A 66 1.76 9.57 1.55
N VAL A 67 1.95 9.47 0.22
CA VAL A 67 1.10 10.18 -0.76
C VAL A 67 -0.35 9.71 -0.72
N TRP A 68 -0.57 8.42 -0.44
CA TRP A 68 -1.91 7.86 -0.30
C TRP A 68 -2.53 8.12 1.08
N GLY A 69 -1.78 8.68 2.04
CA GLY A 69 -2.23 8.91 3.40
C GLY A 69 -2.46 7.62 4.18
N ILE A 70 -1.74 6.55 3.85
CA ILE A 70 -1.80 5.28 4.57
C ILE A 70 -0.83 5.35 5.75
N ASP A 71 -1.40 5.48 6.95
CA ASP A 71 -0.66 5.38 8.21
C ASP A 71 -0.39 3.90 8.53
N ILE A 72 0.81 3.43 8.16
CA ILE A 72 1.23 2.04 8.36
C ILE A 72 1.19 1.65 9.84
N ASP A 73 1.63 2.53 10.75
CA ASP A 73 1.65 2.25 12.20
C ASP A 73 0.23 2.04 12.74
N ASN A 74 -0.75 2.81 12.23
CA ASN A 74 -2.15 2.62 12.57
C ASN A 74 -2.68 1.27 12.06
N PHE A 75 -2.34 0.94 10.82
CA PHE A 75 -2.76 -0.30 10.18
C PHE A 75 -2.19 -1.52 10.91
N GLU A 76 -0.93 -1.48 11.35
CA GLU A 76 -0.33 -2.52 12.19
C GLU A 76 -1.05 -2.69 13.53
N LYS A 77 -1.35 -1.58 14.23
CA LYS A 77 -2.08 -1.63 15.51
C LYS A 77 -3.46 -2.27 15.33
N ARG A 78 -4.16 -1.90 14.27
CA ARG A 78 -5.46 -2.48 13.91
C ARG A 78 -5.33 -3.95 13.54
N LEU A 79 -4.36 -4.33 12.73
CA LEU A 79 -4.11 -5.73 12.36
C LEU A 79 -3.78 -6.59 13.58
N LYS A 80 -2.93 -6.10 14.50
CA LYS A 80 -2.63 -6.79 15.76
C LYS A 80 -3.87 -6.96 16.62
N LYS A 81 -4.73 -5.94 16.69
CA LYS A 81 -6.00 -6.02 17.43
C LYS A 81 -6.95 -7.03 16.80
N LEU A 82 -7.11 -7.03 15.47
CA LEU A 82 -7.92 -8.00 14.72
C LEU A 82 -7.39 -9.42 14.95
N ARG A 83 -6.09 -9.66 14.82
CA ARG A 83 -5.46 -10.96 15.11
C ARG A 83 -5.67 -11.42 16.55
N THR A 84 -5.69 -10.49 17.51
CA THR A 84 -5.98 -10.82 18.91
C THR A 84 -7.45 -11.18 19.14
N LEU A 85 -8.37 -10.49 18.45
CA LEU A 85 -9.81 -10.74 18.54
C LEU A 85 -10.18 -12.07 17.88
N TYR A 86 -9.79 -12.25 16.62
CA TYR A 86 -10.14 -13.42 15.83
C TYR A 86 -9.22 -14.61 16.08
N GLY A 87 -7.94 -14.41 16.40
CA GLY A 87 -7.01 -15.50 16.75
C GLY A 87 -7.29 -16.15 18.10
N LYS A 88 -8.14 -15.56 18.94
CA LYS A 88 -8.71 -16.21 20.12
C LYS A 88 -9.95 -17.06 19.80
N ASP A 89 -10.63 -16.79 18.68
CA ASP A 89 -11.85 -17.49 18.26
C ASP A 89 -11.60 -18.72 17.37
N VAL A 90 -10.41 -18.89 16.79
CA VAL A 90 -10.05 -20.10 15.99
C VAL A 90 -9.55 -21.27 16.86
N ARG A 91 -9.85 -21.26 18.16
CA ARG A 91 -9.75 -22.46 19.01
C ARG A 91 -11.14 -22.85 19.48
N LYS A 92 -11.92 -23.46 18.58
CA LYS A 92 -13.05 -24.28 18.95
C LYS A 92 -13.22 -25.45 17.99
#